data_AF-A0A965TD80-F1
#
_entry.id   AF-A0A965TD80-F1
#
_cell.length_a   1.000
_cell.length_b   1.000
_cell.length_c   1.000
_cell.angle_alpha   90.00
_cell.angle_beta   90.00
_cell.angle_gamma   90.00
#
_symmetry.space_group_name_H-M   'P 1'
#
loop_
_entity.id
_entity.type
_entity.pdbx_description
1 polymer ?
#
loop_
_entity_poly.entity_id
_entity_poly.type
_entity_poly.pdbx_seq_one_letter_code
_entity_poly.pdbx_strand_id
1 'polypeptide(L)'
;MPIVIPKDLPAFETLSKENIFVMNEIRANMQDIRPIEIAIVNLMPTKIETETQLMRLLGNSPLQVNVTLIKTDTYKSKNVSSSHLDRFYKGFDDIKNKYFDGMIIT
;
A
#
# COMPACT_ATOMS: atom_id res chain seq x y z
N MET A 1 9.72 -11.09 -1.24
CA MET A 1 9.73 -11.29 -2.71
C MET A 1 9.87 -12.77 -2.99
N PRO A 2 9.20 -13.34 -4.00
CA PRO A 2 9.50 -14.70 -4.42
C PRO A 2 10.94 -14.77 -4.92
N ILE A 3 11.67 -15.81 -4.51
CA ILE A 3 12.99 -16.09 -5.08
C ILE A 3 12.72 -16.89 -6.36
N VAL A 4 13.17 -16.36 -7.48
CA VAL A 4 13.11 -17.05 -8.77
C VAL A 4 14.29 -18.01 -8.80
N ILE A 5 14.01 -19.31 -8.75
CA ILE A 5 15.03 -20.34 -8.91
C ILE A 5 14.59 -21.37 -9.97
N PRO A 6 15.53 -21.94 -10.74
CA PRO A 6 15.24 -23.01 -11.68
C PRO A 6 14.60 -24.21 -10.97
N LYS A 7 13.63 -24.87 -11.63
CA LYS A 7 13.01 -26.10 -11.12
C LYS A 7 14.01 -27.23 -10.89
N ASP A 8 15.11 -27.21 -11.62
CA ASP A 8 16.13 -28.24 -11.61
C ASP A 8 17.06 -28.11 -10.39
N LEU A 9 16.92 -27.03 -9.62
CA LEU A 9 17.71 -26.78 -8.42
C LEU A 9 17.15 -27.62 -7.25
N PRO A 10 17.98 -28.45 -6.57
CA PRO A 10 17.54 -29.24 -5.42
C PRO A 10 16.91 -28.42 -4.28
N ALA A 11 17.27 -27.13 -4.18
CA ALA A 11 16.69 -26.20 -3.21
C ALA A 11 15.20 -25.87 -3.48
N PHE A 12 14.69 -26.13 -4.69
CA PHE A 12 13.29 -25.87 -5.05
C PHE A 12 12.32 -26.68 -4.17
N GLU A 13 12.57 -27.97 -3.98
CA GLU A 13 11.71 -28.82 -3.14
C GLU A 13 11.79 -28.43 -1.66
N THR A 14 12.98 -28.08 -1.17
CA THR A 14 13.19 -27.67 0.23
C THR A 14 12.47 -26.36 0.53
N LEU A 15 12.67 -25.33 -0.29
CA LEU A 15 12.06 -24.01 -0.10
C LEU A 15 10.54 -24.04 -0.28
N SER A 16 10.03 -24.88 -1.20
CA SER A 16 8.58 -25.07 -1.36
C SER A 16 7.93 -25.75 -0.15
N LYS A 17 8.64 -26.61 0.58
CA LYS A 17 8.15 -27.23 1.83
C LYS A 17 8.17 -26.25 3.01
N GLU A 18 9.01 -25.23 2.96
CA GLU A 18 9.14 -24.18 3.99
C GLU A 18 8.17 -23.00 3.81
N ASN A 19 7.15 -23.13 2.94
CA ASN A 19 6.22 -22.03 2.58
C ASN A 19 6.89 -20.79 1.95
N ILE A 20 8.14 -20.91 1.51
CA ILE A 20 8.81 -19.87 0.75
C ILE A 20 8.29 -19.97 -0.68
N PHE A 21 7.60 -18.94 -1.17
CA PHE A 21 7.01 -18.91 -2.50
C PHE A 21 8.10 -19.01 -3.58
N VAL A 22 8.30 -20.22 -4.10
CA VAL A 22 9.22 -20.51 -5.22
C VAL A 22 8.44 -20.40 -6.52
N MET A 23 8.77 -19.42 -7.36
CA MET A 23 8.04 -19.15 -8.61
C MET A 23 8.86 -19.55 -9.83
N ASN A 24 8.22 -20.21 -10.80
CA ASN A 24 8.81 -20.54 -12.10
C ASN A 24 9.14 -19.26 -12.89
N GLU A 25 10.32 -19.20 -13.51
CA GLU A 25 10.85 -18.06 -14.29
C GLU A 25 9.84 -17.51 -15.32
N ILE A 26 9.06 -18.40 -15.94
CA ILE A 26 8.05 -18.02 -16.94
C ILE A 26 6.87 -17.26 -16.31
N ARG A 27 6.51 -17.56 -15.05
CA ARG A 27 5.44 -16.84 -14.32
C ARG A 27 5.93 -15.51 -13.74
N ALA A 28 7.18 -15.43 -13.31
CA ALA A 28 7.76 -14.20 -12.76
C ALA A 28 7.77 -13.07 -13.81
N ASN A 29 8.10 -13.38 -15.06
CA ASN A 29 8.10 -12.42 -16.16
C ASN A 29 6.70 -12.05 -16.69
N MET A 30 5.67 -12.83 -16.37
CA MET A 30 4.27 -12.54 -16.72
C MET A 30 3.50 -11.81 -15.60
N GLN A 31 4.08 -11.71 -14.40
CA GLN A 31 3.46 -10.94 -13.33
C GLN A 31 3.65 -9.45 -13.60
N ASP A 32 2.79 -8.90 -14.44
CA ASP A 32 2.50 -7.46 -14.50
C ASP A 32 1.73 -7.10 -13.22
N ILE A 33 2.42 -7.10 -12.07
CA ILE A 33 1.80 -6.83 -10.77
C ILE A 33 1.46 -5.36 -10.75
N ARG A 34 0.21 -5.05 -11.08
CA ARG A 34 -0.32 -3.69 -10.93
C ARG A 34 -0.13 -3.22 -9.47
N PRO A 35 0.21 -1.94 -9.25
CA PRO A 35 0.22 -1.36 -7.92
C PRO A 35 -1.14 -1.53 -7.23
N ILE A 36 -1.12 -1.78 -5.94
CA ILE A 36 -2.33 -1.83 -5.11
C ILE A 36 -2.68 -0.39 -4.72
N GLU A 37 -3.88 0.06 -5.05
CA GLU A 37 -4.39 1.38 -4.70
C GLU A 37 -5.09 1.32 -3.33
N ILE A 38 -4.53 1.99 -2.32
CA ILE A 38 -5.10 2.06 -0.96
C ILE A 38 -5.54 3.49 -0.63
N ALA A 39 -6.81 3.62 -0.26
CA ALA A 39 -7.36 4.84 0.31
C ALA A 39 -7.19 4.87 1.83
N ILE A 40 -6.74 5.98 2.40
CA ILE A 40 -6.64 6.15 3.86
C ILE A 40 -7.44 7.39 4.27
N VAL A 41 -8.50 7.17 5.03
CA VAL A 41 -9.28 8.23 5.68
C VAL A 41 -8.72 8.43 7.08
N ASN A 42 -7.86 9.42 7.24
CA ASN A 42 -7.19 9.67 8.52
C ASN A 42 -8.05 10.58 9.42
N LEU A 43 -8.76 10.03 10.40
CA LEU A 43 -9.59 10.80 11.35
C LEU A 43 -8.85 11.19 12.62
N MET A 44 -7.61 10.70 12.82
CA MET A 44 -6.83 10.96 14.01
C MET A 44 -6.44 12.45 14.14
N PRO A 45 -6.31 12.96 15.40
CA PRO A 45 -5.86 14.33 15.66
C PRO A 45 -4.36 14.52 15.35
N THR A 46 -3.55 13.47 15.48
CA THR A 46 -2.10 13.46 15.23
C THR A 46 -1.76 12.93 13.83
N LYS A 47 -2.22 13.64 12.78
CA LYS A 47 -2.18 13.13 11.40
C LYS A 47 -0.81 12.64 10.93
N ILE A 48 0.24 13.42 11.13
CA ILE A 48 1.62 13.11 10.68
C ILE A 48 2.15 11.83 11.34
N GLU A 49 1.85 11.65 12.64
CA GLU A 49 2.28 10.46 13.38
C GLU A 49 1.56 9.21 12.87
N THR A 50 0.24 9.30 12.72
CA THR A 50 -0.59 8.21 12.18
C THR A 50 -0.19 7.85 10.74
N GLU A 51 0.09 8.84 9.90
CA GLU A 51 0.60 8.63 8.54
C GLU A 51 1.92 7.85 8.58
N THR A 52 2.87 8.27 9.43
CA THR A 52 4.17 7.60 9.55
C THR A 52 4.01 6.14 10.00
N GLN A 53 3.11 5.89 10.95
CA GLN A 53 2.81 4.54 11.43
C GLN A 53 2.20 3.65 10.32
N LEU A 54 1.21 4.16 9.59
CA LEU A 54 0.57 3.44 8.50
C LEU A 54 1.53 3.17 7.34
N MET A 55 2.35 4.15 6.95
CA MET A 55 3.33 4.00 5.88
C MET A 55 4.41 2.96 6.23
N ARG A 56 4.82 2.87 7.50
CA ARG A 56 5.76 1.82 7.95
C ARG A 56 5.18 0.41 7.79
N LEU A 57 3.89 0.24 8.10
CA LEU A 57 3.22 -1.05 7.95
C LEU A 57 3.00 -1.42 6.49
N LEU A 58 2.52 -0.47 5.68
CA LEU A 58 2.27 -0.68 4.25
C LEU A 58 3.57 -0.84 3.45
N GLY A 59 4.65 -0.17 3.84
CA GLY A 59 5.96 -0.26 3.21
C GLY A 59 6.73 -1.55 3.49
N ASN A 60 6.26 -2.39 4.43
CA ASN A 60 6.90 -3.67 4.74
C ASN A 60 6.40 -4.83 3.84
N SER A 61 5.77 -4.49 2.70
CA SER A 61 5.28 -5.45 1.72
C SER A 61 6.16 -5.42 0.46
N PRO A 62 6.42 -6.58 -0.18
CA PRO A 62 7.11 -6.63 -1.48
C PRO A 62 6.24 -6.15 -2.65
N LEU A 63 4.96 -5.81 -2.40
CA LEU A 63 4.03 -5.30 -3.40
C LEU A 63 4.12 -3.77 -3.47
N GLN A 64 4.03 -3.22 -4.68
CA GLN A 64 3.94 -1.77 -4.86
C GLN A 64 2.56 -1.28 -4.38
N VAL A 65 2.54 -0.37 -3.41
CA VAL A 65 1.32 0.20 -2.82
C VAL A 65 1.27 1.69 -3.11
N ASN A 66 0.21 2.14 -3.77
CA ASN A 66 -0.09 3.55 -3.98
C ASN A 66 -1.09 3.99 -2.92
N VAL A 67 -0.73 5.00 -2.13
CA VAL A 67 -1.57 5.48 -1.03
C VAL A 67 -2.18 6.84 -1.36
N THR A 68 -3.50 6.95 -1.19
CA THR A 68 -4.24 8.22 -1.29
C THR A 68 -4.80 8.61 0.08
N LEU A 69 -4.34 9.74 0.62
CA LEU A 69 -4.88 10.31 1.86
C LEU A 69 -6.16 11.10 1.56
N ILE A 70 -7.22 10.82 2.31
CA ILE A 70 -8.54 11.42 2.15
C ILE A 70 -8.89 12.22 3.42
N LYS A 71 -9.35 13.45 3.23
CA LYS A 71 -9.89 14.31 4.29
C LYS A 71 -11.41 14.39 4.19
N THR A 72 -12.07 14.55 5.33
CA THR A 72 -13.48 14.91 5.38
C THR A 72 -13.62 16.43 5.21
N ASP A 73 -14.51 16.87 4.31
CA ASP A 73 -14.70 18.30 3.99
C ASP A 73 -15.19 19.14 5.18
N THR A 74 -15.80 18.48 6.18
CA THR A 74 -16.30 19.11 7.39
C THR A 74 -15.21 19.41 8.44
N TYR A 75 -14.02 18.79 8.35
CA TYR A 75 -13.01 18.90 9.41
C TYR A 75 -11.88 19.89 9.09
N LYS A 76 -11.92 21.06 9.75
CA LYS A 76 -10.76 21.97 9.81
C LYS A 76 -9.81 21.50 10.90
N SER A 77 -8.68 20.90 10.51
CA SER A 77 -7.64 20.50 11.46
C SER A 77 -7.07 21.73 12.18
N LYS A 78 -7.13 21.74 13.52
CA LYS A 78 -6.55 22.81 14.36
C LYS A 78 -5.04 22.69 14.55
N ASN A 79 -4.47 21.49 14.35
CA ASN A 79 -3.08 21.16 14.72
C ASN A 79 -2.14 20.94 13.52
N VAL A 80 -2.63 21.06 12.29
CA VAL A 80 -1.85 20.81 11.06
C VAL A 80 -1.90 22.05 10.18
N SER A 81 -0.78 22.44 9.59
CA SER A 81 -0.75 23.54 8.64
C SER A 81 -1.69 23.25 7.46
N SER A 82 -2.50 24.24 7.09
CA SER A 82 -3.41 24.15 5.93
C SER A 82 -2.67 23.74 4.65
N SER A 83 -1.44 24.22 4.48
CA SER A 83 -0.58 23.88 3.34
C SER A 83 -0.22 22.40 3.22
N HIS A 84 -0.12 21.66 4.32
CA HIS A 84 0.14 20.22 4.29
C HIS A 84 -1.13 19.44 3.89
N LEU A 85 -2.28 19.85 4.43
CA LEU A 85 -3.57 19.25 4.09
C LEU A 85 -3.94 19.48 2.63
N ASP A 86 -3.74 20.69 2.10
CA ASP A 86 -4.12 21.01 0.72
C ASP A 86 -3.21 20.35 -0.32
N ARG A 87 -1.98 20.01 0.04
CA ARG A 87 -1.03 19.36 -0.87
C ARG A 87 -1.17 17.84 -0.90
N PHE A 88 -1.48 17.22 0.23
CA PHE A 88 -1.41 15.75 0.38
C PHE A 88 -2.78 15.08 0.58
N TYR A 89 -3.79 15.81 1.05
CA TYR A 89 -5.13 15.24 1.26
C TYR A 89 -6.09 15.62 0.15
N LYS A 90 -6.85 14.63 -0.31
CA LYS A 90 -7.92 14.79 -1.30
C LYS A 90 -9.29 14.81 -0.63
N GLY A 91 -10.20 15.62 -1.15
CA GLY A 91 -11.60 15.58 -0.73
C GLY A 91 -12.30 14.34 -1.27
N PHE A 92 -13.49 14.06 -0.77
CA PHE A 92 -14.31 12.96 -1.30
C PHE A 92 -14.66 13.18 -2.79
N ASP A 93 -14.89 14.43 -3.18
CA ASP A 93 -15.20 14.78 -4.57
C ASP A 93 -14.07 14.43 -5.56
N ASP A 94 -12.82 14.44 -5.12
CA ASP A 94 -11.64 14.12 -5.95
C ASP A 94 -11.44 12.61 -6.17
N ILE A 95 -12.01 11.78 -5.28
CA ILE A 95 -11.79 10.33 -5.24
C ILE A 95 -13.04 9.51 -5.57
N LYS A 96 -14.23 10.13 -5.68
CA LYS A 96 -15.50 9.45 -5.98
C LYS A 96 -15.52 8.62 -7.26
N ASN A 97 -14.71 9.01 -8.25
CA ASN A 97 -14.61 8.32 -9.54
C ASN A 97 -13.38 7.39 -9.62
N LYS A 98 -12.68 7.18 -8.50
CA LYS A 98 -11.51 6.29 -8.43
C LYS A 98 -11.89 4.98 -7.78
N TYR A 99 -11.27 3.91 -8.27
CA TYR A 99 -11.36 2.58 -7.68
C TYR A 99 -10.13 2.33 -6.82
N PHE A 100 -10.36 1.79 -5.63
CA PHE A 100 -9.31 1.42 -4.70
C PHE A 100 -9.43 -0.07 -4.37
N ASP A 101 -8.31 -0.73 -4.18
CA ASP A 101 -8.22 -2.13 -3.78
C ASP A 101 -8.47 -2.31 -2.28
N GLY A 102 -8.23 -1.25 -1.49
CA GLY A 102 -8.48 -1.25 -0.06
C GLY A 102 -8.72 0.14 0.49
N MET A 103 -9.45 0.21 1.61
CA MET A 103 -9.68 1.46 2.35
C MET A 103 -9.40 1.25 3.84
N ILE A 104 -8.60 2.12 4.43
CA ILE A 104 -8.29 2.17 5.87
C ILE A 104 -8.95 3.42 6.44
N ILE A 105 -9.75 3.25 7.51
CA ILE A 105 -10.33 4.35 8.27
C ILE A 105 -9.71 4.30 9.66
N THR A 106 -9.08 5.40 10.09
CA THR A 106 -8.50 5.52 11.44
C THR A 106 -9.44 6.17 12.43
#